data_AF-A0A2M8NFC6-F1
#
_entry.id   AF-A0A2M8NFC6-F1
#
_cell.length_a   1.000
_cell.length_b   1.000
_cell.length_c   1.000
_cell.angle_alpha   90.00
_cell.angle_beta   90.00
_cell.angle_gamma   90.00
#
_symmetry.space_group_name_H-M   'P 1'
#
loop_
_entity.id
_entity.type
_entity.pdbx_description
1 polymer ?
#
loop_
_entity_poly.entity_id
_entity_poly.type
_entity_poly.pdbx_seq_one_letter_code
_entity_poly.pdbx_strand_id
1 'polypeptide(L)'
;DVLCKDKVRYVGDAVAIVAADTQEIADQAIELIEVDYEPLPVVADPVYARSPEAPLVHEGREDGNLLKHIKVRHGDIEKGFAEADVIIERTYRTPTTEHAFLEPECAIGVPAGYDSEHDKLTVYVGSQIPYQDRNQIARAMGVPDEVIRVKGVL
;
A
#
# COMPACT_ATOMS: atom_id res chain seq x y z
N ASP A 1 -0.52 5.51 10.60
CA ASP A 1 -0.41 4.26 11.38
C ASP A 1 -0.10 3.11 10.44
N VAL A 2 0.66 2.12 10.90
CA VAL A 2 1.03 0.94 10.10
C VAL A 2 -0.05 -0.15 10.19
N LEU A 3 -0.60 -0.35 11.39
CA LEU A 3 -1.76 -1.21 11.62
C LEU A 3 -3.05 -0.39 11.59
N CYS A 4 -4.13 -0.99 11.13
CA CYS A 4 -5.46 -0.40 11.14
C CYS A 4 -5.91 -0.10 12.57
N LYS A 5 -6.50 1.10 12.76
CA LYS A 5 -7.09 1.50 14.03
C LYS A 5 -8.61 1.53 13.95
N ASP A 6 -9.14 2.43 13.12
CA ASP A 6 -10.59 2.72 13.13
C ASP A 6 -11.37 1.88 12.11
N LYS A 7 -10.77 1.57 10.95
CA LYS A 7 -11.39 0.78 9.90
C LYS A 7 -10.38 0.08 9.01
N VAL A 8 -10.74 -1.11 8.57
CA VAL A 8 -10.12 -1.81 7.43
C VAL A 8 -10.80 -1.36 6.14
N ARG A 9 -10.04 -1.31 5.04
CA ARG A 9 -10.47 -0.77 3.75
C ARG A 9 -10.44 -1.81 2.65
N TYR A 10 -9.72 -2.91 2.84
CA TYR A 10 -9.72 -4.05 1.92
C TYR A 10 -9.37 -5.35 2.66
N VAL A 11 -9.64 -6.49 2.01
CA VAL A 11 -9.25 -7.81 2.51
C VAL A 11 -7.73 -7.93 2.44
N GLY A 12 -7.09 -8.06 3.60
CA GLY A 12 -5.62 -8.09 3.73
C GLY A 12 -5.03 -6.92 4.51
N ASP A 13 -5.83 -5.92 4.89
CA ASP A 13 -5.40 -4.84 5.78
C ASP A 13 -4.91 -5.40 7.14
N ALA A 14 -3.69 -5.04 7.53
CA ALA A 14 -3.11 -5.50 8.78
C ALA A 14 -3.77 -4.83 9.99
N VAL A 15 -4.24 -5.65 10.95
CA VAL A 15 -4.91 -5.19 12.18
C VAL A 15 -4.06 -5.45 13.42
N ALA A 16 -3.34 -6.57 13.46
CA ALA A 16 -2.47 -6.96 14.56
C ALA A 16 -1.17 -7.58 14.05
N ILE A 17 -0.17 -7.67 14.91
CA ILE A 17 1.08 -8.41 14.68
C ILE A 17 1.40 -9.26 15.91
N VAL A 18 1.91 -10.47 15.68
CA VAL A 18 2.33 -11.40 16.73
C VAL A 18 3.84 -11.57 16.66
N ALA A 19 4.50 -11.58 17.83
CA ALA A 19 5.91 -11.93 17.97
C ALA A 19 6.02 -13.09 18.97
N ALA A 20 6.78 -14.12 18.62
CA ALA A 20 6.99 -15.31 19.43
C ALA A 20 8.38 -15.91 19.19
N ASP A 21 8.81 -16.82 20.07
CA ASP A 21 10.13 -17.47 19.97
C ASP A 21 10.23 -18.44 18.78
N THR A 22 9.10 -18.98 18.31
CA THR A 22 9.04 -19.83 17.11
C THR A 22 7.82 -19.50 16.25
N GLN A 23 7.88 -19.90 14.97
CA GLN A 23 6.77 -19.71 14.03
C GLN A 23 5.51 -20.47 14.50
N GLU A 24 5.66 -21.67 15.03
CA GLU A 24 4.54 -22.49 15.50
C GLU A 24 3.78 -21.80 16.65
N ILE A 25 4.49 -21.12 17.55
CA ILE A 25 3.86 -20.35 18.63
C ILE A 25 3.13 -19.13 18.05
N ALA A 26 3.73 -18.45 17.07
CA ALA A 26 3.09 -17.31 16.41
C ALA A 26 1.80 -17.73 15.67
N ASP A 27 1.83 -18.85 14.95
CA ASP A 27 0.69 -19.42 14.23
C ASP A 27 -0.43 -19.86 15.18
N GLN A 28 -0.10 -20.34 16.37
CA GLN A 28 -1.11 -20.64 17.39
C GLN A 28 -1.69 -19.36 18.01
N ALA A 29 -0.84 -18.38 18.28
CA ALA A 29 -1.26 -17.13 18.93
C ALA A 29 -2.11 -16.23 18.01
N ILE A 30 -1.87 -16.23 16.69
CA ILE A 30 -2.67 -15.46 15.74
C ILE A 30 -4.13 -15.94 15.69
N GLU A 31 -4.36 -17.26 15.82
CA GLU A 31 -5.70 -17.87 15.84
C GLU A 31 -6.49 -17.54 17.11
N LEU A 32 -5.83 -17.06 18.17
CA LEU A 32 -6.46 -16.63 19.42
C LEU A 32 -6.93 -15.17 19.40
N ILE A 33 -6.58 -14.42 18.35
CA ILE A 33 -6.98 -13.01 18.24
C ILE A 33 -8.41 -12.95 17.72
N GLU A 34 -9.31 -12.45 18.57
CA GLU A 34 -10.69 -12.13 18.21
C GLU A 34 -10.79 -10.66 17.79
N VAL A 35 -11.40 -10.40 16.63
CA VAL A 35 -11.66 -9.05 16.12
C VAL A 35 -13.13 -8.92 15.75
N ASP A 36 -13.82 -8.00 16.43
CA ASP A 36 -15.20 -7.67 16.13
C ASP A 36 -15.27 -6.57 15.07
N TYR A 37 -15.96 -6.84 13.97
CA TYR A 37 -16.16 -5.90 12.87
C TYR A 37 -17.62 -5.47 12.75
N GLU A 38 -17.84 -4.19 12.47
CA GLU A 38 -19.08 -3.71 11.87
C GLU A 38 -18.92 -3.68 10.34
N PRO A 39 -19.62 -4.53 9.57
CA PRO A 39 -19.49 -4.53 8.13
C PRO A 39 -19.95 -3.22 7.50
N LEU A 40 -19.09 -2.63 6.66
CA LEU A 40 -19.39 -1.43 5.90
C LEU A 40 -19.70 -1.76 4.43
N PRO A 41 -20.44 -0.91 3.70
CA PRO A 41 -20.66 -1.14 2.28
C PRO A 41 -19.35 -1.09 1.50
N VAL A 42 -19.15 -2.06 0.61
CA VAL A 42 -17.92 -2.24 -0.16
C VAL A 42 -17.93 -1.38 -1.42
N VAL A 43 -16.83 -0.65 -1.66
CA VAL A 43 -16.60 0.10 -2.91
C VAL A 43 -15.59 -0.67 -3.77
N ALA A 44 -16.09 -1.50 -4.70
CA ALA A 44 -15.26 -2.39 -5.53
C ALA A 44 -15.10 -1.94 -6.99
N ASP A 45 -15.76 -0.86 -7.42
CA ASP A 45 -15.71 -0.36 -8.78
C ASP A 45 -15.29 1.13 -8.81
N PRO A 46 -14.28 1.52 -9.62
CA PRO A 46 -13.75 2.87 -9.62
C PRO A 46 -14.71 3.90 -10.24
N VAL A 47 -15.65 3.48 -11.09
CA VAL A 47 -16.67 4.38 -11.66
C VAL A 47 -17.73 4.67 -10.60
N TYR A 48 -18.24 3.64 -9.92
CA TYR A 48 -19.14 3.76 -8.79
C TYR A 48 -18.50 4.53 -7.63
N ALA A 49 -17.22 4.32 -7.34
CA ALA A 49 -16.49 5.04 -6.29
C ALA A 49 -16.59 6.57 -6.44
N ARG A 50 -16.71 7.07 -7.67
CA ARG A 50 -16.85 8.51 -7.97
C ARG A 50 -18.29 9.03 -7.89
N SER A 51 -19.27 8.14 -7.75
CA SER A 51 -20.67 8.49 -7.57
C SER A 51 -20.86 9.22 -6.23
N PRO A 52 -21.73 10.24 -6.15
CA PRO A 52 -22.11 10.82 -4.86
C PRO A 52 -22.82 9.82 -3.92
N GLU A 53 -23.27 8.67 -4.43
CA GLU A 53 -23.91 7.60 -3.66
C GLU A 53 -22.92 6.61 -3.05
N ALA A 54 -21.65 6.62 -3.47
CA ALA A 54 -20.65 5.72 -2.91
C ALA A 54 -20.16 6.22 -1.54
N PRO A 55 -20.04 5.33 -0.53
CA PRO A 55 -19.43 5.73 0.73
C PRO A 55 -17.97 6.12 0.53
N LEU A 56 -17.47 7.00 1.40
CA LEU A 56 -16.08 7.44 1.35
C LEU A 56 -15.15 6.39 1.97
N VAL A 57 -14.21 5.88 1.17
CA VAL A 57 -13.15 4.97 1.66
C VAL A 57 -12.20 5.71 2.61
N HIS A 58 -11.90 6.96 2.30
CA HIS A 58 -11.12 7.86 3.14
C HIS A 58 -11.94 9.11 3.46
N GLU A 59 -12.31 9.26 4.74
CA GLU A 59 -13.04 10.43 5.25
C GLU A 59 -12.18 11.69 5.24
N GLY A 60 -12.82 12.86 5.29
CA GLY A 60 -12.15 14.15 5.37
C GLY A 60 -11.46 14.60 4.08
N ARG A 61 -11.62 13.88 2.97
CA ARG A 61 -11.13 14.28 1.65
C ARG A 61 -12.17 15.11 0.92
N GLU A 62 -11.80 16.32 0.50
CA GLU A 62 -12.65 17.19 -0.30
C GLU A 62 -13.01 16.56 -1.66
N ASP A 63 -12.06 15.84 -2.26
CA ASP A 63 -12.24 15.14 -3.55
C ASP A 63 -12.93 13.77 -3.42
N GLY A 64 -13.42 13.41 -2.23
CA GLY A 64 -14.02 12.12 -1.93
C GLY A 64 -13.08 10.95 -2.27
N ASN A 65 -13.58 9.97 -3.04
CA ASN A 65 -12.84 8.78 -3.46
C ASN A 65 -11.88 9.01 -4.66
N LEU A 66 -11.80 10.24 -5.21
CA LEU A 66 -10.83 10.53 -6.25
C LEU A 66 -9.44 10.69 -5.63
N LEU A 67 -8.54 9.73 -5.90
CA LEU A 67 -7.17 9.78 -5.39
C LEU A 67 -6.34 10.84 -6.12
N LYS A 68 -6.43 10.87 -7.46
CA LYS A 68 -5.60 11.71 -8.32
C LYS A 68 -6.27 11.97 -9.67
N HIS A 69 -6.10 13.18 -10.20
CA HIS A 69 -6.51 13.56 -11.55
C HIS A 69 -5.29 14.10 -12.31
N ILE A 70 -4.95 13.45 -13.42
CA ILE A 70 -3.83 13.86 -14.30
C ILE A 70 -4.44 14.36 -15.61
N LYS A 71 -4.16 15.61 -15.96
CA LYS A 71 -4.68 16.26 -17.15
C LYS A 71 -3.57 16.41 -18.18
N VAL A 72 -3.70 15.72 -19.31
CA VAL A 72 -2.76 15.84 -20.44
C VAL A 72 -3.46 16.59 -21.56
N ARG A 73 -2.83 17.64 -22.07
CA ARG A 73 -3.33 18.48 -23.18
C ARG A 73 -2.21 18.73 -24.15
N HIS A 74 -2.44 18.48 -25.43
CA HIS A 74 -1.47 18.71 -26.47
C HIS A 74 -2.19 19.06 -27.78
N GLY A 75 -1.75 20.12 -28.45
CA GLY A 75 -2.37 20.60 -29.69
C GLY A 75 -3.77 21.21 -29.51
N ASP A 76 -4.48 21.34 -30.63
CA ASP A 76 -5.85 21.82 -30.71
C ASP A 76 -6.78 20.63 -31.01
N ILE A 77 -7.48 20.17 -29.97
CA ILE A 77 -8.36 19.01 -30.07
C ILE A 77 -9.59 19.33 -30.93
N GLU A 78 -10.18 20.51 -30.80
CA GLU A 78 -11.39 20.87 -31.54
C GLU A 78 -11.12 20.88 -33.04
N LYS A 79 -9.99 21.51 -33.45
CA LYS A 79 -9.53 21.48 -34.83
C LYS A 79 -9.25 20.05 -35.32
N GLY A 80 -8.54 19.26 -34.51
CA GLY A 80 -8.19 17.88 -34.86
C GLY A 80 -9.42 16.99 -35.11
N PHE A 81 -10.46 17.14 -34.30
CA PHE A 81 -11.73 16.42 -34.51
C PHE A 81 -12.50 16.93 -35.74
N ALA A 82 -12.49 18.24 -35.99
CA ALA A 82 -13.21 18.82 -37.13
C ALA A 82 -12.59 18.45 -38.49
N GLU A 83 -11.27 18.27 -38.54
CA GLU A 83 -10.53 17.98 -39.78
C GLU A 83 -10.34 16.47 -40.04
N ALA A 84 -10.80 15.59 -39.15
CA ALA A 84 -10.58 14.14 -39.27
C ALA A 84 -11.53 13.48 -40.28
N ASP A 85 -10.99 12.66 -41.19
CA ASP A 85 -11.79 11.85 -42.11
C ASP A 85 -12.54 10.70 -41.38
N VAL A 86 -11.96 10.18 -40.31
CA VAL A 86 -12.50 9.07 -39.51
C VAL A 86 -12.22 9.30 -38.02
N ILE A 87 -13.22 9.10 -37.18
CA ILE A 87 -13.11 9.13 -35.72
C ILE A 87 -13.44 7.74 -35.17
N ILE A 88 -12.55 7.19 -34.34
CA ILE A 88 -12.75 5.91 -33.67
C ILE A 88 -12.75 6.12 -32.16
N GLU A 89 -13.84 5.72 -31.51
CA GLU A 89 -13.97 5.73 -30.06
C GLU A 89 -14.15 4.30 -29.54
N ARG A 90 -13.39 3.94 -28.50
CA ARG A 90 -13.43 2.62 -27.86
C ARG A 90 -13.15 2.76 -26.36
N THR A 91 -13.75 1.89 -25.57
CA THR A 91 -13.46 1.72 -24.15
C THR A 91 -12.74 0.40 -23.93
N TYR A 92 -11.59 0.46 -23.25
CA TYR A 92 -10.78 -0.72 -22.94
C TYR A 92 -10.74 -0.92 -21.42
N ARG A 93 -10.58 -2.17 -20.99
CA ARG A 93 -10.38 -2.56 -19.60
C ARG A 93 -9.28 -3.62 -19.55
N THR A 94 -8.47 -3.58 -18.50
CA THR A 94 -7.45 -4.60 -18.21
C THR A 94 -7.79 -5.24 -16.87
N PRO A 95 -7.52 -6.54 -16.69
CA PRO A 95 -7.68 -7.18 -15.39
C PRO A 95 -6.61 -6.69 -14.40
N THR A 96 -6.84 -6.91 -13.12
CA THR A 96 -5.77 -6.87 -12.12
C THR A 96 -4.82 -8.03 -12.38
N THR A 97 -3.51 -7.77 -12.32
CA THR A 97 -2.45 -8.78 -12.49
C THR A 97 -1.51 -8.68 -11.31
N GLU A 98 -1.06 -9.82 -10.81
CA GLU A 98 -0.07 -9.89 -9.73
C GLU A 98 1.34 -10.10 -10.31
N HIS A 99 2.36 -9.54 -9.66
CA HIS A 99 3.76 -9.66 -10.08
C HIS A 99 4.23 -11.12 -10.04
N ALA A 100 3.74 -11.87 -9.06
CA ALA A 100 3.98 -13.31 -8.90
C ALA A 100 5.47 -13.69 -8.98
N PHE A 101 6.32 -12.91 -8.30
CA PHE A 101 7.74 -13.24 -8.15
C PHE A 101 7.91 -14.58 -7.42
N LEU A 102 8.99 -15.30 -7.73
CA LEU A 102 9.22 -16.65 -7.20
C LEU A 102 9.52 -16.66 -5.69
N GLU A 103 10.13 -15.59 -5.17
CA GLU A 103 10.43 -15.42 -3.76
C GLU A 103 9.35 -14.55 -3.10
N PRO A 104 8.50 -15.09 -2.20
CA PRO A 104 7.52 -14.30 -1.47
C PRO A 104 8.16 -13.17 -0.64
N GLU A 105 7.39 -12.10 -0.40
CA GLU A 105 7.88 -10.96 0.39
C GLU A 105 8.32 -11.40 1.80
N CYS A 106 9.53 -10.97 2.18
CA CYS A 106 10.11 -11.25 3.48
C CYS A 106 11.00 -10.06 3.91
N ALA A 107 11.00 -9.78 5.21
CA ALA A 107 11.91 -8.81 5.80
C ALA A 107 12.40 -9.28 7.17
N ILE A 108 13.68 -8.99 7.48
CA ILE A 108 14.29 -9.26 8.78
C ILE A 108 14.74 -7.95 9.39
N GLY A 109 14.19 -7.60 10.55
CA GLY A 109 14.62 -6.46 11.36
C GLY A 109 15.57 -6.90 12.46
N VAL A 110 16.79 -6.34 12.48
CA VAL A 110 17.77 -6.54 13.55
C VAL A 110 17.89 -5.24 14.34
N PRO A 111 17.57 -5.24 15.65
CA PRO A 111 17.60 -4.03 16.47
C PRO A 111 19.02 -3.46 16.58
N ALA A 112 19.11 -2.15 16.80
CA ALA A 112 20.39 -1.50 17.10
C ALA A 112 20.99 -2.09 18.39
N GLY A 113 22.30 -2.36 18.37
CA GLY A 113 23.04 -2.94 19.49
C GLY A 113 22.92 -4.46 19.63
N TYR A 114 22.32 -5.16 18.66
CA TYR A 114 22.24 -6.63 18.68
C TYR A 114 23.62 -7.30 18.70
N ASP A 115 24.55 -6.78 17.91
CA ASP A 115 25.96 -7.18 17.85
C ASP A 115 26.84 -5.99 17.39
N SER A 116 28.13 -6.23 17.13
CA SER A 116 29.06 -5.19 16.68
C SER A 116 28.81 -4.67 15.25
N GLU A 117 28.06 -5.40 14.43
CA GLU A 117 27.76 -5.06 13.02
C GLU A 117 26.44 -4.29 12.88
N HIS A 118 25.64 -4.22 13.95
CA HIS A 118 24.30 -3.62 13.99
C HIS A 118 24.25 -2.40 14.91
N ASP A 119 25.00 -1.35 14.60
CA ASP A 119 24.99 -0.04 15.29
C ASP A 119 23.65 0.73 15.13
N LYS A 120 22.87 0.35 14.11
CA LYS A 120 21.57 0.91 13.72
C LYS A 120 20.52 -0.19 13.63
N LEU A 121 19.25 0.20 13.70
CA LEU A 121 18.16 -0.69 13.28
C LEU A 121 18.40 -1.07 11.83
N THR A 122 18.72 -2.35 11.58
CA THR A 122 19.00 -2.84 10.24
C THR A 122 17.84 -3.66 9.74
N VAL A 123 17.31 -3.33 8.57
CA VAL A 123 16.23 -4.07 7.93
C VAL A 123 16.76 -4.68 6.64
N TYR A 124 16.78 -6.00 6.57
CA TYR A 124 17.04 -6.77 5.37
C TYR A 124 15.71 -7.02 4.66
N VAL A 125 15.58 -6.60 3.39
CA VAL A 125 14.32 -6.72 2.63
C VAL A 125 14.58 -6.80 1.13
N GLY A 126 13.79 -7.57 0.38
CA GLY A 126 13.88 -7.71 -1.08
C GLY A 126 13.34 -6.51 -1.87
N SER A 127 13.78 -5.29 -1.52
CA SER A 127 13.17 -4.06 -2.02
C SER A 127 13.81 -3.49 -3.29
N GLN A 128 12.98 -2.89 -4.15
CA GLN A 128 13.40 -2.10 -5.31
C GLN A 128 13.57 -0.60 -4.99
N ILE A 129 13.24 -0.16 -3.77
CA ILE A 129 13.18 1.25 -3.36
C ILE A 129 13.76 1.49 -1.94
N PRO A 130 14.99 1.04 -1.63
CA PRO A 130 15.52 0.99 -0.25
C PRO A 130 15.55 2.35 0.49
N TYR A 131 15.74 3.46 -0.22
CA TYR A 131 15.68 4.80 0.39
C TYR A 131 14.27 5.18 0.82
N GLN A 132 13.26 4.77 0.04
CA GLN A 132 11.87 5.04 0.36
C GLN A 132 11.42 4.17 1.54
N ASP A 133 11.86 2.91 1.61
CA ASP A 133 11.59 2.05 2.77
C ASP A 133 12.17 2.67 4.04
N ARG A 134 13.43 3.14 3.99
CA ARG A 134 14.06 3.81 5.13
C ARG A 134 13.21 4.98 5.63
N ASN A 135 12.72 5.82 4.71
CA ASN A 135 11.86 6.95 5.04
C ASN A 135 10.52 6.52 5.65
N GLN A 136 9.92 5.45 5.11
CA GLN A 136 8.65 4.91 5.62
C GLN A 136 8.80 4.29 7.01
N ILE A 137 9.86 3.51 7.24
CA ILE A 137 10.20 2.93 8.55
C ILE A 137 10.46 4.03 9.56
N ALA A 138 11.28 5.04 9.21
CA ALA A 138 11.56 6.19 10.06
C ALA A 138 10.28 6.90 10.52
N ARG A 139 9.37 7.18 9.56
CA ARG A 139 8.08 7.79 9.83
C ARG A 139 7.17 6.91 10.70
N ALA A 140 7.15 5.61 10.45
CA ALA A 140 6.34 4.66 11.20
C ALA A 140 6.80 4.54 12.66
N MET A 141 8.11 4.50 12.87
CA MET A 141 8.74 4.35 14.19
C MET A 141 8.88 5.68 14.94
N GLY A 142 8.68 6.81 14.27
CA GLY A 142 8.85 8.14 14.86
C GLY A 142 10.31 8.49 15.16
N VAL A 143 11.26 7.96 14.38
CA VAL A 143 12.71 8.16 14.56
C VAL A 143 13.34 8.83 13.33
N PRO A 144 14.51 9.49 13.47
CA PRO A 144 15.29 9.95 12.32
C PRO A 144 15.67 8.81 11.37
N ASP A 145 15.78 9.08 10.07
CA ASP A 145 16.14 8.05 9.09
C ASP A 145 17.62 7.60 9.22
N GLU A 146 18.48 8.46 9.78
CA GLU A 146 19.90 8.18 10.01
C GLU A 146 20.17 7.03 10.98
N VAL A 147 19.23 6.69 11.87
CA VAL A 147 19.35 5.55 12.81
C VAL A 147 18.83 4.23 12.22
N ILE A 148 18.43 4.24 10.94
CA ILE A 148 17.93 3.08 10.21
C ILE A 148 18.87 2.77 9.04
N ARG A 149 19.15 1.49 8.85
CA ARG A 149 19.92 0.96 7.73
C ARG A 149 19.08 -0.07 6.98
N VAL A 150 18.67 0.24 5.75
CA VAL A 150 18.00 -0.73 4.88
C VAL A 150 19.04 -1.42 4.00
N LYS A 151 18.98 -2.75 3.94
CA LYS A 151 19.79 -3.59 3.06
C LYS A 151 18.86 -4.38 2.15
N GLY A 152 18.93 -4.13 0.84
CA GLY A 152 18.42 -5.07 -0.17
C GLY A 152 19.08 -6.42 0.07
N VAL A 153 18.32 -7.52 0.22
CA VAL A 153 18.94 -8.80 0.56
C VAL A 153 19.89 -9.30 -0.55
N LEU A 154 21.06 -9.73 -0.06
CA LEU A 154 22.03 -10.76 -0.49
C LEU A 154 22.25 -11.04 -1.99
#